data_AF-A0A523T717-F1
#
_entry.id   AF-A0A523T717-F1
#
_cell.length_a   1.000
_cell.length_b   1.000
_cell.length_c   1.000
_cell.angle_alpha   90.00
_cell.angle_beta   90.00
_cell.angle_gamma   90.00
#
_symmetry.space_group_name_H-M   'P 1'
#
loop_
_entity.id
_entity.type
_entity.pdbx_description
1 polymer ?
#
loop_
_entity_poly.entity_id
_entity_poly.type
_entity_poly.pdbx_seq_one_letter_code
_entity_poly.pdbx_strand_id
1 'polypeptide(L)'
;MPKNSKNIKIMADLLKQGATLTEHACPACSSPIFKLRSGDLWCASCKKRVIIVRAGEPEPEVTEAPVFSSLESTILGKIQEIEKQFVEETDAEKLKTLGATLLTLLENLEKIRNMKK
;
A
#
# COMPACT_ATOMS: atom_id res chain seq x y z
N MET A 1 14.65 20.11 23.66
CA MET A 1 14.21 18.70 23.55
C MET A 1 12.76 18.63 23.08
N PRO A 2 12.46 18.22 21.83
CA PRO A 2 11.16 17.55 21.59
C PRO A 2 11.12 16.68 20.31
N LYS A 3 11.29 15.36 20.41
CA LYS A 3 10.85 14.41 19.35
C LYS A 3 9.91 13.31 19.86
N ASN A 4 9.86 13.06 21.17
CA ASN A 4 9.04 12.00 21.77
C ASN A 4 7.55 12.32 21.88
N SER A 5 7.14 13.58 22.03
CA SER A 5 5.74 13.93 22.34
C SER A 5 4.76 13.61 21.21
N LYS A 6 5.18 13.74 19.94
CA LYS A 6 4.33 13.43 18.79
C LYS A 6 4.09 11.92 18.65
N ASN A 7 5.11 11.10 18.88
CA ASN A 7 4.99 9.64 18.80
C ASN A 7 4.13 9.08 19.93
N ILE A 8 4.26 9.64 21.14
CA ILE A 8 3.43 9.24 22.30
C ILE A 8 1.94 9.55 22.04
N LYS A 9 1.61 10.68 21.40
CA LYS A 9 0.22 10.98 21.03
C LYS A 9 -0.35 9.97 20.04
N ILE A 10 0.41 9.65 18.98
CA ILE A 10 -0.01 8.65 17.99
C ILE A 10 -0.22 7.28 18.65
N MET A 11 0.68 6.88 19.55
CA MET A 11 0.54 5.64 20.32
C MET A 11 -0.72 5.63 21.19
N ALA A 12 -1.00 6.74 21.88
CA ALA A 12 -2.22 6.87 22.70
C ALA A 12 -3.49 6.84 21.85
N ASP A 13 -3.48 7.46 20.67
CA ASP A 13 -4.63 7.47 19.75
C ASP A 13 -4.89 6.08 19.17
N LEU A 14 -3.85 5.29 18.89
CA LEU A 14 -3.98 3.90 18.46
C LEU A 14 -4.67 3.05 19.54
N LEU A 15 -4.31 3.21 20.81
CA LEU A 15 -4.97 2.51 21.92
C LEU A 15 -6.45 2.92 22.03
N LYS A 16 -6.77 4.22 21.87
CA LYS A 16 -8.15 4.71 21.85
C LYS A 16 -8.97 4.14 20.69
N GLN A 17 -8.34 3.88 19.55
CA GLN A 17 -8.97 3.26 18.38
C GLN A 17 -9.15 1.74 18.52
N GLY A 18 -8.75 1.17 19.67
CA GLY A 18 -8.90 -0.26 19.96
C GLY A 18 -7.73 -1.12 19.46
N ALA A 19 -6.56 -0.52 19.20
CA ALA A 19 -5.34 -1.28 18.99
C ALA A 19 -4.79 -1.81 20.33
N THR A 20 -4.19 -2.99 20.32
CA THR A 20 -3.59 -3.62 21.50
C THR A 20 -2.07 -3.57 21.40
N LEU A 21 -1.39 -3.16 22.47
CA LEU A 21 0.07 -3.23 22.52
C LEU A 21 0.52 -4.69 22.52
N THR A 22 1.47 -5.05 21.66
CA THR A 22 2.04 -6.40 21.61
C THR A 22 3.36 -6.47 22.36
N GLU A 23 3.78 -7.68 22.74
CA GLU A 23 5.06 -7.94 23.41
C GLU A 23 6.27 -7.81 22.46
N HIS A 24 6.03 -7.61 21.17
CA HIS A 24 7.06 -7.57 20.14
C HIS A 24 7.54 -6.14 19.87
N ALA A 25 8.85 -5.98 19.74
CA ALA A 25 9.48 -4.75 19.31
C ALA A 25 9.72 -4.76 17.79
N CYS A 26 9.59 -3.60 17.15
CA CYS A 26 9.91 -3.43 15.74
C CYS A 26 11.41 -3.68 15.51
N PRO A 27 11.81 -4.61 14.62
CA PRO A 27 13.23 -4.92 14.39
C PRO A 27 14.02 -3.74 13.80
N ALA A 28 13.34 -2.78 13.17
CA ALA A 28 13.98 -1.62 12.53
C ALA A 28 14.21 -0.42 13.46
N CYS A 29 13.43 -0.28 14.53
CA CYS A 29 13.48 0.93 15.38
C CYS A 29 13.28 0.66 16.87
N SER A 30 13.15 -0.61 17.28
CA SER A 30 12.91 -1.04 18.66
C SER A 30 11.67 -0.45 19.33
N SER A 31 10.77 0.18 18.56
CA SER A 31 9.49 0.69 19.04
C SER A 31 8.52 -0.46 19.31
N PRO A 32 7.64 -0.35 20.33
CA PRO A 32 6.54 -1.28 20.52
C PRO A 32 5.65 -1.40 19.28
N ILE A 33 5.21 -2.62 18.97
CA ILE A 33 4.27 -2.93 17.90
C ILE A 33 2.84 -2.96 18.47
N PHE A 34 1.90 -2.44 17.70
CA PHE A 34 0.47 -2.42 18.01
C PHE A 34 -0.26 -3.40 17.10
N LYS A 35 -1.15 -4.21 17.65
CA LYS A 35 -2.10 -5.02 16.89
C LYS A 35 -3.37 -4.20 16.68
N LEU A 36 -3.65 -3.84 15.43
CA LEU A 36 -4.87 -3.12 15.06
C LEU A 36 -6.09 -4.04 15.16
N ARG A 37 -7.29 -3.45 15.17
CA ARG A 37 -8.56 -4.20 15.16
C ARG A 37 -8.72 -5.11 13.92
N SER A 38 -8.06 -4.78 12.81
CA SER A 38 -7.99 -5.63 11.61
C SER A 38 -7.19 -6.93 11.82
N GLY A 39 -6.44 -7.04 12.92
CA GLY A 39 -5.51 -8.14 13.16
C GLY A 39 -4.08 -7.85 12.73
N ASP A 40 -3.84 -6.73 12.05
CA ASP A 40 -2.53 -6.34 11.56
C ASP A 40 -1.59 -5.83 12.65
N LEU A 41 -0.32 -6.19 12.54
CA LEU A 41 0.74 -5.64 13.39
C LEU A 41 1.30 -4.36 12.76
N TRP A 42 1.36 -3.29 13.54
CA TRP A 42 1.69 -1.94 13.09
C TRP A 42 2.72 -1.28 14.01
N CYS A 43 3.75 -0.68 13.42
CA CYS A 43 4.71 0.13 14.15
C CYS A 43 4.38 1.62 14.01
N ALA A 44 4.03 2.28 15.12
CA ALA A 44 3.69 3.71 15.13
C ALA A 44 4.88 4.62 14.77
N SER A 45 6.10 4.22 15.15
CA SER A 45 7.34 4.97 14.89
C SER A 45 7.78 4.88 13.42
N CYS A 46 7.72 3.68 12.83
CA CYS A 46 8.05 3.47 11.41
C CYS A 46 6.90 3.78 10.45
N LYS A 47 5.66 3.84 10.96
CA LYS A 47 4.41 3.89 10.17
C LYS A 47 4.34 2.78 9.12
N LYS A 48 4.71 1.56 9.51
CA LYS A 48 4.79 0.38 8.64
C LYS A 48 4.10 -0.81 9.29
N ARG A 49 3.49 -1.66 8.46
CA ARG A 49 2.99 -2.98 8.84
C ARG A 49 4.18 -3.90 9.11
N VAL A 50 4.11 -4.66 10.20
CA VAL A 50 5.12 -5.66 10.59
C VAL A 50 4.50 -7.04 10.41
N ILE A 51 5.27 -8.01 9.97
CA ILE A 51 4.83 -9.40 9.86
C ILE A 51 5.81 -10.23 10.68
N ILE A 52 5.29 -11.02 11.61
CA ILE A 52 6.09 -11.93 12.42
C ILE A 52 6.00 -13.30 11.77
N VAL A 53 7.08 -13.73 11.15
CA VAL A 53 7.20 -15.08 10.59
C VAL A 53 7.81 -15.97 11.67
N ARG A 54 7.08 -17.00 12.10
CA ARG A 54 7.65 -18.07 12.94
C ARG A 54 8.38 -19.03 12.02
N ALA A 55 9.64 -19.31 12.31
CA ALA A 55 10.43 -20.26 11.55
C ALA A 55 9.78 -21.65 11.62
N GLY A 56 9.19 -22.11 10.51
CA GLY A 56 8.59 -23.45 10.37
C GLY A 56 7.11 -23.50 9.99
N GLU A 57 6.38 -22.38 9.99
CA GLU A 57 5.03 -22.30 9.40
C GLU A 57 5.14 -21.72 7.98
N PRO A 58 4.34 -22.20 6.99
CA PRO A 58 4.29 -21.57 5.68
C PRO A 58 3.92 -20.11 5.87
N GLU A 59 4.64 -19.23 5.18
CA GLU A 59 4.43 -17.79 5.16
C GLU A 59 2.92 -17.50 5.19
N PRO A 60 2.40 -16.74 6.17
CA PRO A 60 0.98 -16.40 6.18
C PRO A 60 0.70 -15.68 4.87
N GLU A 61 -0.09 -16.28 3.99
CA GLU A 61 -0.36 -15.87 2.60
C GLU A 61 -0.25 -14.34 2.40
N VAL A 62 0.98 -13.88 2.13
CA VAL A 62 1.24 -12.53 1.60
C VAL A 62 1.23 -12.61 0.09
N THR A 63 0.50 -13.54 -0.51
CA THR A 63 0.59 -13.85 -1.94
C THR A 63 -0.33 -12.99 -2.80
N GLU A 64 -1.40 -12.40 -2.25
CA GLU A 64 -2.30 -11.54 -3.04
C GLU A 64 -1.88 -10.06 -3.08
N ALA A 65 -1.44 -9.51 -1.93
CA ALA A 65 -1.01 -8.12 -1.83
C ALA A 65 0.13 -7.70 -2.79
N PRO A 66 1.19 -8.50 -3.02
CA PRO A 66 2.29 -8.11 -3.90
C PRO A 66 1.86 -8.12 -5.37
N VAL A 67 1.06 -9.10 -5.82
CA VAL A 67 0.63 -9.20 -7.23
C VAL A 67 -0.25 -8.03 -7.62
N PHE A 68 -1.23 -7.67 -6.77
CA PHE A 68 -2.05 -6.48 -7.02
C PHE A 68 -1.26 -5.17 -6.87
N SER A 69 -0.17 -5.14 -6.09
CA SER A 69 0.70 -3.96 -5.99
C SER A 69 1.60 -3.80 -7.21
N SER A 70 2.18 -4.88 -7.73
CA SER A 70 3.00 -4.87 -8.95
C SER A 70 2.15 -4.58 -10.19
N LEU A 71 0.94 -5.14 -10.26
CA LEU A 71 0.01 -4.89 -11.35
C LEU A 71 -0.45 -3.43 -11.37
N GLU A 72 -0.77 -2.86 -10.21
CA GLU A 72 -1.09 -1.43 -10.07
C GLU A 72 0.06 -0.54 -10.55
N SER A 73 1.29 -0.82 -10.11
CA SER A 73 2.47 -0.05 -10.58
C SER A 73 2.70 -0.17 -12.08
N THR A 74 2.41 -1.34 -12.67
CA THR A 74 2.56 -1.58 -14.11
C THR A 74 1.51 -0.78 -14.90
N ILE A 75 0.26 -0.78 -14.45
CA ILE A 75 -0.82 -0.01 -15.08
C ILE A 75 -0.55 1.49 -14.99
N LEU A 76 -0.11 1.98 -13.84
CA LEU A 76 0.28 3.39 -13.68
C LEU A 76 1.45 3.77 -14.61
N GLY A 77 2.45 2.90 -14.76
CA GLY A 77 3.54 3.09 -15.72
C GLY A 77 3.04 3.15 -17.16
N LYS A 78 2.12 2.26 -17.55
CA LYS A 78 1.52 2.28 -18.90
C LYS A 78 0.66 3.51 -19.17
N ILE A 79 -0.06 4.02 -18.17
CA ILE A 79 -0.80 5.28 -18.27
C ILE A 79 0.17 6.44 -18.58
N GLN A 80 1.31 6.52 -17.88
CA GLN A 80 2.32 7.55 -18.14
C GLN A 80 2.98 7.42 -19.51
N GLU A 81 3.20 6.20 -20.01
CA GLU A 81 3.69 5.98 -21.37
C GLU A 81 2.68 6.47 -22.42
N ILE A 82 1.40 6.13 -22.24
CA ILE A 82 0.33 6.57 -23.14
C ILE A 82 0.13 8.08 -23.08
N GLU A 83 0.24 8.71 -21.90
CA GLU A 83 0.20 10.17 -21.76
C GLU A 83 1.28 10.85 -22.60
N LYS A 84 2.53 10.35 -22.56
CA LYS A 84 3.61 10.86 -23.39
C LYS A 84 3.32 10.71 -24.88
N GLN A 85 2.80 9.55 -25.29
CA GLN A 85 2.38 9.32 -26.68
C GLN A 85 1.26 10.28 -27.09
N PHE A 86 0.30 10.56 -26.21
CA PHE A 86 -0.79 11.50 -26.44
C PHE A 86 -0.32 12.93 -26.69
N VAL A 87 0.75 13.36 -26.02
CA VAL A 87 1.31 14.70 -26.18
C VAL A 87 1.96 14.88 -27.56
N GLU A 88 2.59 13.83 -28.08
CA GLU A 88 3.32 13.86 -29.36
C GLU A 88 2.44 13.48 -30.57
N GLU A 89 1.33 12.79 -30.34
CA GLU A 89 0.49 12.24 -31.41
C GLU A 89 -0.47 13.29 -31.99
N THR A 90 -0.38 13.50 -33.30
CA THR A 90 -1.24 14.42 -34.05
C THR A 90 -2.28 13.73 -34.93
N ASP A 91 -2.19 12.39 -35.06
CA ASP A 91 -3.13 11.60 -35.86
C ASP A 91 -4.41 11.32 -35.06
N ALA A 92 -5.56 11.77 -35.61
CA ALA A 92 -6.87 11.60 -34.99
C ALA A 92 -7.32 10.14 -34.82
N GLU A 93 -6.91 9.23 -35.71
CA GLU A 93 -7.20 7.79 -35.58
C GLU A 93 -6.40 7.18 -34.43
N LYS A 94 -5.11 7.53 -34.33
CA LYS A 94 -4.25 7.06 -33.24
C LYS A 94 -4.65 7.66 -31.89
N LEU A 95 -5.06 8.91 -31.84
CA LEU A 95 -5.59 9.52 -30.61
C LEU A 95 -6.83 8.78 -30.09
N LYS A 96 -7.74 8.33 -30.98
CA LYS A 96 -8.90 7.52 -30.58
C LYS A 96 -8.48 6.17 -30.01
N THR A 97 -7.53 5.48 -30.64
CA THR A 97 -7.06 4.17 -30.17
C THR A 97 -6.28 4.26 -28.86
N LEU A 98 -5.42 5.27 -28.71
CA LEU A 98 -4.75 5.58 -27.45
C LEU A 98 -5.76 5.92 -26.35
N GLY A 99 -6.81 6.68 -26.69
CA GLY A 99 -7.86 7.06 -25.73
C GLY A 99 -8.69 5.89 -25.25
N ALA A 100 -9.08 4.99 -26.16
CA ALA A 100 -9.76 3.75 -25.80
C ALA A 100 -8.88 2.88 -24.89
N THR A 101 -7.60 2.76 -25.21
CA THR A 101 -6.62 2.00 -24.40
C THR A 101 -6.46 2.61 -23.01
N LEU A 102 -6.36 3.93 -22.92
CA LEU A 102 -6.26 4.66 -21.65
C LEU A 102 -7.51 4.43 -20.78
N LEU A 103 -8.70 4.48 -21.39
CA LEU A 103 -9.97 4.22 -20.69
C LEU A 103 -9.98 2.82 -20.07
N THR A 104 -9.60 1.80 -20.86
CA THR A 104 -9.51 0.41 -20.38
C THR A 104 -8.51 0.24 -19.24
N LEU A 105 -7.36 0.92 -19.30
CA LEU A 105 -6.36 0.87 -18.23
C LEU A 105 -6.87 1.52 -16.94
N LEU A 106 -7.61 2.63 -17.03
CA LEU A 106 -8.22 3.29 -15.87
C LEU A 106 -9.31 2.42 -15.23
N GLU A 107 -10.15 1.78 -16.03
CA GLU A 107 -11.16 0.82 -15.54
C GLU A 107 -10.51 -0.37 -14.84
N ASN A 108 -9.43 -0.91 -15.40
CA ASN A 108 -8.68 -2.01 -14.79
C ASN A 108 -8.05 -1.58 -13.46
N LEU A 109 -7.53 -0.36 -13.38
CA LEU A 109 -6.99 0.22 -12.14
C LEU A 109 -8.09 0.33 -11.08
N GLU A 110 -9.29 0.78 -11.45
CA GLU A 110 -10.43 0.88 -10.55
C GLU A 110 -10.86 -0.51 -10.03
N LYS A 111 -10.96 -1.51 -10.91
CA LYS A 111 -11.27 -2.90 -10.51
C LYS A 111 -10.25 -3.42 -9.50
N ILE A 112 -8.96 -3.23 -9.76
CA ILE A 112 -7.89 -3.63 -8.83
C ILE A 112 -8.02 -2.93 -7.48
N ARG A 113 -8.32 -1.62 -7.48
CA ARG A 113 -8.51 -0.86 -6.22
C ARG A 113 -9.75 -1.29 -5.45
N ASN A 114 -10.81 -1.72 -6.13
CA ASN A 114 -12.01 -2.25 -5.49
C ASN A 114 -11.80 -3.66 -4.95
N MET A 115 -10.99 -4.50 -5.61
CA MET A 115 -10.62 -5.84 -5.11
C MET A 115 -9.71 -5.80 -3.86
N LYS A 116 -9.04 -4.67 -3.61
CA LYS A 116 -8.22 -4.45 -2.39
C LYS A 116 -9.03 -4.01 -1.16
N LYS A 117 -10.32 -3.67 -1.31
CA LYS A 117 -11.20 -3.27 -0.19
C LYS A 117 -11.84 -4.49 0.45
#